data_AF-A0A960BIA7-F1
#
_entry.id   AF-A0A960BIA7-F1
#
_cell.length_a   1.000
_cell.length_b   1.000
_cell.length_c   1.000
_cell.angle_alpha   90.00
_cell.angle_beta   90.00
_cell.angle_gamma   90.00
#
_symmetry.space_group_name_H-M   'P 1'
#
loop_
_entity.id
_entity.type
_entity.pdbx_description
1 polymer ?
#
loop_
_entity_poly.entity_id
_entity_poly.type
_entity_poly.pdbx_seq_one_letter_code
_entity_poly.pdbx_strand_id
1 'polypeptide(L)' 'NECGVGDRVLLMETRPLSATKRWRVVEILEKAK' A
#
# COMPACT_ATOMS: atom_id res chain seq x y z
N ASN A 1 5.90 6.82 4.15
CA ASN A 1 6.45 5.95 3.07
C ASN A 1 7.38 4.91 3.69
N GLU A 2 6.85 4.07 4.58
CA GLU A 2 7.67 3.07 5.30
C GLU A 2 7.75 1.72 4.59
N CYS A 3 6.98 1.53 3.51
CA CYS A 3 6.95 0.30 2.72
C CYS A 3 8.13 0.26 1.74
N GLY A 4 8.84 -0.87 1.72
CA GLY A 4 9.89 -1.19 0.77
C GLY A 4 9.37 -1.98 -0.43
N VAL A 5 10.26 -2.17 -1.41
CA VAL A 5 10.00 -3.08 -2.53
C VAL A 5 10.13 -4.52 -2.01
N GLY A 6 9.12 -5.34 -2.29
CA GLY A 6 9.08 -6.74 -1.84
C GLY A 6 8.27 -6.97 -0.56
N ASP A 7 7.79 -5.92 0.10
CA ASP A 7 6.91 -6.05 1.25
C ASP A 7 5.52 -6.56 0.83
N ARG A 8 4.95 -7.44 1.65
CA ARG A 8 3.55 -7.82 1.52
C ARG A 8 2.71 -6.86 2.34
N VAL A 9 1.86 -6.09 1.66
CA VAL A 9 1.04 -5.05 2.28
C VAL A 9 -0.45 -5.30 2.07
N LEU A 10 -1.25 -4.92 3.07
CA LEU A 10 -2.70 -4.90 2.96
C LEU A 10 -3.14 -3.54 2.42
N LEU A 11 -3.96 -3.56 1.37
CA LEU A 11 -4.50 -2.37 0.72
C LEU A 11 -6.00 -2.24 1.01
N MET A 12 -6.47 -0.99 1.10
CA MET A 12 -7.89 -0.64 1.15
C MET A 12 -8.22 0.34 0.03
N GLU A 13 -9.39 0.16 -0.58
CA GLU A 13 -9.93 1.13 -1.53
C GLU A 13 -10.27 2.45 -0.84
N THR A 14 -10.02 3.54 -1.55
CA THR A 14 -10.25 4.90 -1.10
C THR A 14 -10.77 5.75 -2.26
N ARG A 15 -11.28 6.95 -1.95
CA ARG A 15 -11.60 7.94 -2.99
C ARG A 15 -10.39 8.19 -3.89
N PRO A 16 -10.57 8.59 -5.17
CA PRO A 16 -9.47 8.85 -6.08
C PRO A 16 -8.45 9.82 -5.46
N LEU A 17 -7.20 9.37 -5.33
CA LEU A 17 -6.07 10.17 -4.84
C LEU A 17 -5.30 10.83 -5.98
N SER A 18 -5.39 10.24 -7.18
CA SER A 18 -4.80 10.75 -8.43
C SER A 18 -5.58 10.19 -9.62
N ALA A 19 -5.12 10.45 -10.85
CA ALA A 19 -5.76 9.96 -12.07
C ALA A 19 -5.96 8.43 -12.06
N THR A 20 -5.01 7.67 -11.49
CA THR A 20 -5.05 6.20 -11.45
C THR A 20 -5.00 5.60 -10.04
N LYS A 21 -4.70 6.39 -9.01
CA LYS A 21 -4.50 5.87 -7.65
C LYS A 21 -5.79 5.90 -6.83
N ARG A 22 -6.27 4.72 -6.44
CA ARG A 22 -7.48 4.53 -5.62
C ARG A 22 -7.24 3.73 -4.34
N TRP A 23 -6.01 3.30 -4.09
CA TRP A 23 -5.68 2.38 -3.00
C TRP A 23 -4.77 3.07 -2.00
N ARG A 24 -4.96 2.76 -0.72
CA ARG A 24 -4.06 3.16 0.37
C ARG A 24 -3.55 1.92 1.09
N VAL A 25 -2.29 1.96 1.51
CA VAL A 25 -1.70 0.95 2.40
C VAL A 25 -2.26 1.12 3.80
N VAL A 26 -2.85 0.05 4.34
CA VAL A 26 -3.39 -0.01 5.71
C VAL A 26 -2.34 -0.54 6.67
N GLU A 27 -1.72 -1.67 6.33
CA GLU A 27 -0.78 -2.37 7.19
C GLU A 27 0.27 -3.11 6.35
N ILE A 28 1.48 -3.26 6.88
CA ILE A 28 2.54 -4.10 6.31
C ILE A 28 2.48 -5.44 7.02
N LEU A 29 2.12 -6.51 6.30
CA LEU A 29 1.97 -7.85 6.87
C LEU A 29 3.34 -8.54 7.01
N GLU A 30 4.16 -8.48 5.97
CA GLU A 30 5.49 -9.07 5.96
C GLU A 30 6.47 -8.08 5.33
N LYS A 31 7.60 -7.84 6.00
CA LYS A 31 8.70 -7.06 5.42
C LYS A 31 9.63 -7.95 4.63
N ALA A 32 10.09 -7.45 3.49
CA ALA A 32 11.17 -8.09 2.74
C ALA A 32 12.41 -8.22 3.65
N LYS A 33 13.05 -9.39 3.58
CA LYS A 33 14.20 -9.75 4.40
C LYS A 33 15.52 -9.28 3.79
#